data_AF-A0A0K2GD84-F1
#
_entry.id   AF-A0A0K2GD84-F1
#
_cell.length_a   1.000
_cell.length_b   1.000
_cell.length_c   1.000
_cell.angle_alpha   90.00
_cell.angle_beta   90.00
_cell.angle_gamma   90.00
#
_symmetry.space_group_name_H-M   'P 1'
#
loop_
_entity.id
_entity.type
_entity.pdbx_description
1 polymer ?
#
loop_
_entity_poly.entity_id
_entity_poly.type
_entity_poly.pdbx_seq_one_letter_code
_entity_poly.pdbx_strand_id
1 'polypeptide(L)'
;MTRVMIVAVFTALFSVLVFNARPAAAEAPAFDPDQPFRESLSTHMLRSLLNRAMDILEDHVQIDGALPDSESKGDRRGRLELKLYPKGKSKSDEHVKAEGWFSHSPESGWHDFHFRFKHPRKHSSEDHPKPGETL
;
A
#
# COMPACT_ATOMS: atom_id res chain seq x y z
N MET A 1 45.93 8.12 -69.16
CA MET A 1 44.47 7.80 -69.12
C MET A 1 44.05 7.05 -67.85
N THR A 2 44.84 6.11 -67.34
CA THR A 2 44.52 5.27 -66.17
C THR A 2 44.26 6.03 -64.87
N ARG A 3 45.00 7.10 -64.57
CA ARG A 3 44.83 7.89 -63.32
C ARG A 3 43.51 8.66 -63.25
N VAL A 4 43.03 9.18 -64.38
CA VAL A 4 41.75 9.93 -64.45
C VAL A 4 40.56 8.98 -64.29
N MET A 5 40.66 7.78 -64.84
CA MET A 5 39.62 6.75 -64.72
C MET A 5 39.48 6.25 -63.27
N ILE A 6 40.60 6.09 -62.55
CA ILE A 6 40.59 5.70 -61.13
C ILE A 6 39.89 6.77 -60.27
N VAL A 7 40.24 8.05 -60.46
CA VAL A 7 39.61 9.14 -59.71
C VAL A 7 38.11 9.21 -60.00
N ALA A 8 37.69 9.09 -61.26
CA ALA A 8 36.27 9.12 -61.62
C ALA A 8 35.47 7.98 -60.98
N VAL A 9 36.04 6.77 -60.93
CA VAL A 9 35.41 5.61 -60.28
C VAL A 9 35.28 5.81 -58.77
N PHE A 10 36.32 6.34 -58.11
CA PHE A 10 36.27 6.62 -56.67
C PHE A 10 35.23 7.70 -56.34
N THR A 11 35.14 8.76 -57.14
CA THR A 11 34.14 9.83 -56.91
C THR A 11 32.71 9.36 -57.14
N ALA A 12 32.49 8.49 -58.14
CA ALA A 12 31.19 7.88 -58.38
C ALA A 12 30.79 6.92 -57.24
N LEU A 13 31.74 6.09 -56.77
CA LEU A 13 31.50 5.17 -55.65
C LEU A 13 31.20 5.94 -54.35
N PHE A 14 31.93 7.01 -54.08
CA PHE A 14 31.70 7.87 -52.91
C PHE A 14 30.35 8.57 -52.98
N SER A 15 29.95 9.07 -54.14
CA SER A 15 28.63 9.69 -54.34
C SER A 15 27.48 8.70 -54.11
N VAL A 16 27.62 7.45 -54.56
CA VAL A 16 26.61 6.39 -54.31
C VAL A 16 26.54 6.04 -52.82
N LEU A 17 27.68 6.01 -52.13
CA LEU A 17 27.74 5.74 -50.69
C LEU A 17 27.06 6.85 -49.87
N VAL A 18 27.25 8.11 -50.26
CA VAL A 18 26.63 9.26 -49.59
C VAL A 18 25.14 9.37 -49.92
N PHE A 19 24.71 9.04 -51.14
CA PHE A 19 23.28 9.08 -51.52
C PHE A 19 22.44 7.95 -50.89
N ASN A 20 23.04 6.80 -50.56
CA ASN A 20 22.36 5.71 -49.85
C ASN A 20 22.40 5.87 -48.33
N ALA A 21 23.19 6.82 -47.80
CA ALA A 21 23.12 7.20 -46.40
C ALA A 21 21.84 8.02 -46.17
N ARG A 22 20.70 7.32 -46.09
CA ARG A 22 19.50 7.88 -45.46
C ARG A 22 19.92 8.35 -44.06
N PRO A 23 19.53 9.56 -43.63
CA PRO A 23 19.66 9.90 -42.22
C PRO A 23 18.86 8.84 -41.47
N ALA A 24 19.55 8.02 -40.68
CA ALA A 24 18.90 7.22 -39.66
C ALA A 24 18.32 8.23 -38.67
N ALA A 25 17.12 8.73 -38.97
CA ALA A 25 16.20 9.14 -37.95
C ALA A 25 16.00 7.86 -37.14
N ALA A 26 16.85 7.68 -36.14
CA ALA A 26 16.69 6.67 -35.13
C ALA A 26 15.28 6.89 -34.60
N GLU A 27 14.36 5.98 -34.94
CA GLU A 27 13.20 5.75 -34.11
C GLU A 27 13.77 5.55 -32.71
N ALA A 28 13.67 6.60 -31.89
CA ALA A 28 13.91 6.44 -30.48
C ALA A 28 13.00 5.28 -30.06
N PRO A 29 13.54 4.21 -29.45
CA PRO A 29 12.72 3.09 -29.04
C PRO A 29 11.53 3.65 -28.26
N ALA A 30 10.32 3.31 -28.70
CA ALA A 30 9.10 3.78 -28.07
C ALA A 30 9.23 3.54 -26.57
N PHE A 31 9.18 4.62 -25.78
CA PHE A 31 9.30 4.51 -24.34
C PHE A 31 8.13 3.67 -23.82
N ASP A 32 8.44 2.44 -23.41
CA ASP A 32 7.51 1.54 -22.77
C ASP A 32 7.61 1.77 -21.24
N PRO A 33 6.65 2.47 -20.62
CA PRO A 33 6.66 2.72 -19.18
C PRO A 33 6.57 1.41 -18.36
N ASP A 34 6.10 0.32 -18.96
CA ASP A 34 5.88 -0.96 -18.29
C ASP A 34 7.11 -1.89 -18.35
N GLN A 35 8.05 -1.65 -19.27
CA GLN A 35 9.30 -2.41 -19.40
C GLN A 35 10.08 -2.57 -18.07
N PRO A 36 10.34 -1.52 -17.27
CA PRO A 36 11.06 -1.67 -16.01
C PRO A 36 10.29 -2.54 -15.02
N PHE A 37 8.96 -2.51 -15.00
CA PHE A 37 8.17 -3.36 -14.11
C PHE A 37 8.20 -4.82 -14.56
N ARG A 38 8.21 -5.08 -15.87
CA ARG A 38 8.29 -6.45 -16.42
C ARG A 38 9.67 -7.10 -16.20
N GLU A 39 10.73 -6.30 -16.22
CA GLU A 39 12.11 -6.80 -16.10
C GLU A 39 12.62 -6.81 -14.64
N SER A 40 12.16 -5.89 -13.78
CA SER A 40 12.74 -5.70 -12.43
C SER A 40 11.87 -6.18 -11.27
N LEU A 41 10.54 -6.27 -11.42
CA LEU A 41 9.67 -6.76 -10.36
C LEU A 41 9.60 -8.30 -10.39
N SER A 42 10.60 -8.92 -9.78
CA SER A 42 10.55 -10.37 -9.55
C SER A 42 9.42 -10.74 -8.59
N THR A 43 8.82 -11.91 -8.78
CA THR A 43 7.82 -12.49 -7.86
C THR A 43 8.31 -12.52 -6.41
N HIS A 44 9.62 -12.75 -6.22
CA HIS A 44 10.24 -12.74 -4.90
C HIS A 44 10.21 -11.36 -4.24
N MET A 45 10.50 -10.30 -5.01
CA MET A 45 10.43 -8.92 -4.53
C MET A 45 8.99 -8.52 -4.16
N LEU A 46 8.02 -8.84 -5.01
CA LEU A 46 6.60 -8.61 -4.71
C LEU A 46 6.18 -9.30 -3.42
N ARG A 47 6.54 -10.58 -3.28
CA ARG A 47 6.24 -11.36 -2.08
C ARG A 47 6.88 -10.76 -0.83
N SER A 48 8.13 -10.29 -0.91
CA SER A 48 8.79 -9.63 0.20
C SER A 48 8.10 -8.31 0.58
N LEU A 49 7.67 -7.52 -0.40
CA LEU A 49 6.94 -6.26 -0.15
C LEU A 49 5.57 -6.53 0.46
N LEU A 50 4.84 -7.52 -0.07
CA LEU A 50 3.55 -7.93 0.45
C LEU A 50 3.66 -8.42 1.89
N ASN A 51 4.60 -9.32 2.18
CA ASN A 51 4.81 -9.82 3.53
C ASN A 51 5.12 -8.67 4.50
N ARG A 52 6.02 -7.76 4.11
CA ARG A 52 6.34 -6.59 4.94
C ARG A 52 5.14 -5.65 5.15
N ALA A 53 4.30 -5.46 4.13
CA ALA A 53 3.08 -4.68 4.26
C ALA A 53 2.09 -5.35 5.22
N MET A 54 1.96 -6.67 5.17
CA MET A 54 1.14 -7.44 6.10
C MET A 54 1.69 -7.38 7.52
N ASP A 55 3.01 -7.48 7.72
CA ASP A 55 3.64 -7.34 9.04
C ASP A 55 3.37 -5.95 9.65
N ILE A 56 3.47 -4.89 8.85
CA ILE A 56 3.15 -3.52 9.28
C ILE A 56 1.67 -3.40 9.63
N LEU A 57 0.79 -3.94 8.78
CA LEU A 57 -0.65 -3.90 9.01
C LEU A 57 -1.01 -4.66 10.29
N GLU A 58 -0.45 -5.85 10.49
CA GLU A 58 -0.65 -6.63 11.69
C GLU A 58 -0.16 -5.87 12.91
N ASP A 59 1.00 -5.22 12.88
CA ASP A 59 1.50 -4.43 14.00
C ASP A 59 0.63 -3.20 14.30
N HIS A 60 -0.05 -2.61 13.31
CA HIS A 60 -0.78 -1.34 13.50
C HIS A 60 -2.30 -1.50 13.64
N VAL A 61 -2.86 -2.63 13.19
CA VAL A 61 -4.32 -2.83 13.12
C VAL A 61 -4.71 -4.11 13.83
N GLN A 62 -5.75 -4.01 14.64
CA GLN A 62 -6.41 -5.16 15.24
C GLN A 62 -7.91 -5.06 15.02
N ILE A 63 -8.50 -6.15 14.53
CA ILE A 63 -9.94 -6.28 14.33
C ILE A 63 -10.40 -7.44 15.20
N ASP A 64 -11.22 -7.14 16.19
CA ASP A 64 -11.86 -8.13 17.05
C ASP A 64 -13.38 -8.11 16.75
N GLY A 65 -14.04 -9.25 16.75
CA GLY A 65 -15.48 -9.29 16.49
C GLY A 65 -16.13 -10.56 16.97
N ALA A 66 -17.40 -10.44 17.37
CA ALA A 66 -18.28 -11.56 17.67
C ALA A 66 -19.51 -11.44 16.78
N LEU A 67 -19.70 -12.41 15.89
CA LEU A 67 -20.89 -12.53 15.08
C LEU A 67 -21.93 -13.33 15.86
N PRO A 68 -23.23 -13.02 15.73
CA PRO A 68 -24.28 -13.82 16.33
C PRO A 68 -24.33 -15.19 15.65
N ASP A 69 -24.41 -16.26 16.43
CA ASP A 69 -24.55 -17.62 15.90
C ASP A 69 -25.82 -17.73 15.04
N SER A 70 -25.70 -18.36 13.88
CA SER A 70 -26.80 -18.53 12.91
C SER A 70 -27.98 -19.32 13.49
N GLU A 71 -27.72 -20.19 14.48
CA GLU A 71 -28.71 -21.02 15.16
C GLU A 71 -29.46 -20.31 16.30
N SER A 72 -29.10 -19.08 16.64
CA SER A 72 -29.80 -18.32 17.67
C SER A 72 -31.23 -17.97 17.19
N LYS A 73 -32.22 -18.53 17.90
CA LYS A 73 -33.67 -18.29 17.66
C LYS A 73 -34.18 -16.95 18.23
N GLY A 74 -33.29 -16.05 18.65
CA GLY A 74 -33.62 -14.78 19.30
C GLY A 74 -32.92 -13.58 18.67
N ASP A 75 -32.86 -12.47 19.43
CA ASP A 75 -32.16 -11.24 19.02
C ASP A 75 -30.69 -11.52 18.66
N ARG A 76 -30.36 -11.33 17.39
CA ARG A 76 -29.01 -11.53 16.86
C ARG A 76 -28.21 -10.26 17.09
N ARG A 77 -27.40 -10.24 18.14
CA ARG A 77 -26.50 -9.11 18.44
C ARG A 77 -25.06 -9.48 18.07
N GLY A 78 -24.47 -8.69 17.19
CA GLY A 78 -23.05 -8.75 16.88
C GLY A 78 -22.30 -7.52 17.36
N ARG A 79 -20.98 -7.69 17.54
CA ARG A 79 -20.07 -6.61 17.91
C ARG A 79 -18.83 -6.69 17.02
N LEU A 80 -18.39 -5.54 16.54
CA LEU A 80 -17.13 -5.35 15.85
C LEU A 80 -16.31 -4.30 16.60
N GLU A 81 -15.01 -4.52 16.71
CA GLU A 81 -14.08 -3.61 17.36
C GLU A 81 -12.82 -3.49 16.50
N LEU A 82 -12.52 -2.27 16.08
CA LEU A 82 -11.31 -1.92 15.35
C LEU A 82 -10.40 -1.11 16.29
N LYS A 83 -9.15 -1.53 16.42
CA LYS A 83 -8.09 -0.78 17.11
C LYS A 83 -6.99 -0.44 16.12
N LEU A 84 -6.57 0.82 16.15
CA LEU A 84 -5.47 1.36 15.35
C LEU A 84 -4.38 1.85 16.29
N TYR A 85 -3.18 1.28 16.17
CA TYR A 85 -2.00 1.59 16.99
C TYR A 85 -1.05 2.46 16.16
N PRO A 86 -1.05 3.80 16.30
CA PRO A 86 -0.31 4.68 15.39
C PRO A 86 1.22 4.49 15.46
N LYS A 87 1.72 3.95 16.58
CA LYS A 87 3.14 3.65 16.79
C LYS A 87 3.47 2.16 16.60
N GLY A 88 2.47 1.33 16.30
CA GLY A 88 2.58 -0.13 16.32
C GLY A 88 2.39 -0.72 17.72
N LYS A 89 1.70 -1.86 17.78
CA LYS A 89 1.47 -2.66 19.00
C LYS A 89 2.77 -3.05 19.67
N SER A 90 3.82 -3.31 18.89
CA SER A 90 5.15 -3.66 19.39
C SER A 90 5.84 -2.54 20.18
N LYS A 91 5.44 -1.28 20.00
CA LYS A 91 6.09 -0.11 20.61
C LYS A 91 5.24 0.61 21.64
N SER A 92 3.92 0.53 21.53
CA SER A 92 3.00 1.28 22.39
C SER A 92 1.61 0.63 22.40
N ASP A 93 1.02 0.56 23.59
CA ASP A 93 -0.40 0.20 23.76
C ASP A 93 -1.34 1.37 23.45
N GLU A 94 -0.81 2.55 23.10
CA GLU A 94 -1.60 3.71 22.67
C GLU A 94 -2.32 3.41 21.35
N HIS A 95 -3.65 3.42 21.39
CA HIS A 95 -4.48 3.14 20.22
C HIS A 95 -5.73 4.00 20.15
N VAL A 96 -6.21 4.21 18.92
CA VAL A 96 -7.54 4.70 18.62
C VAL A 96 -8.46 3.50 18.45
N LYS A 97 -9.65 3.55 19.03
CA LYS A 97 -10.59 2.44 19.01
C LYS A 97 -11.93 2.86 18.42
N ALA A 98 -12.48 2.05 17.53
CA ALA A 98 -13.83 2.16 17.00
C ALA A 98 -14.60 0.88 17.35
N GLU A 99 -15.75 1.01 18.01
CA GLU A 99 -16.64 -0.09 18.35
C GLU A 99 -17.92 0.05 17.54
N GLY A 100 -18.36 -1.03 16.90
CA GLY A 100 -19.65 -1.16 16.25
C GLY A 100 -20.48 -2.24 16.93
N TRP A 101 -21.78 -2.00 17.10
CA TRP A 101 -22.74 -3.01 17.50
C TRP A 101 -23.86 -3.03 16.48
N PHE A 102 -24.33 -4.22 16.14
CA PHE A 102 -25.50 -4.40 15.32
C PHE A 102 -26.43 -5.40 16.00
N SER A 103 -27.72 -5.11 15.99
CA SER A 103 -28.73 -6.07 16.42
C SER A 103 -29.80 -6.22 15.35
N HIS A 104 -30.19 -7.47 15.12
CA HIS A 104 -31.31 -7.82 14.27
C HIS A 104 -32.33 -8.60 15.10
N SER A 105 -33.55 -8.08 15.15
CA SER A 105 -34.66 -8.73 15.83
C SER A 105 -35.57 -9.38 14.78
N PRO A 106 -35.58 -10.71 14.64
CA PRO A 106 -36.37 -11.37 13.60
C PRO A 106 -37.88 -11.25 13.82
N GLU A 107 -38.34 -11.04 15.05
CA GLU A 107 -39.77 -10.90 15.38
C GLU A 107 -40.34 -9.53 15.01
N SER A 108 -39.53 -8.47 15.16
CA SER A 108 -39.97 -7.09 14.92
C SER A 108 -39.51 -6.55 13.56
N GLY A 109 -38.50 -7.17 12.94
CA GLY A 109 -37.85 -6.70 11.71
C GLY A 109 -36.90 -5.52 11.92
N TRP A 110 -36.67 -5.10 13.17
CA TRP A 110 -35.84 -3.95 13.50
C TRP A 110 -34.36 -4.28 13.37
N HIS A 111 -33.62 -3.31 12.84
CA HIS A 111 -32.17 -3.36 12.71
C HIS A 111 -31.59 -2.13 13.39
N ASP A 112 -30.83 -2.34 14.46
CA ASP A 112 -30.14 -1.25 15.15
C ASP A 112 -28.65 -1.35 14.87
N PHE A 113 -28.05 -0.21 14.51
CA PHE A 113 -26.62 -0.06 14.29
C PHE A 113 -26.09 1.08 15.14
N HIS A 114 -25.12 0.77 16.00
CA HIS A 114 -24.45 1.75 16.84
C HIS A 114 -22.96 1.74 16.57
N PHE A 115 -22.34 2.91 16.49
CA PHE A 115 -20.90 3.06 16.38
C PHE A 115 -20.40 4.05 17.43
N ARG A 116 -19.23 3.76 18.00
CA ARG A 116 -18.57 4.62 19.00
C ARG A 116 -17.08 4.68 18.75
N PHE A 117 -16.57 5.90 18.63
CA PHE A 117 -15.14 6.18 18.55
C PHE A 117 -14.61 6.56 19.93
N LYS A 118 -13.46 6.00 20.31
CA LYS A 118 -12.74 6.32 21.53
C LYS A 118 -11.33 6.75 21.14
N HIS A 119 -10.99 7.98 21.47
CA HIS A 119 -9.61 8.47 21.36
C HIS A 119 -8.77 7.93 22.53
N PRO A 120 -7.45 7.74 22.33
CA PRO A 120 -6.54 7.40 23.41
C PRO A 120 -6.64 8.47 24.49
N ARG A 121 -6.93 8.05 25.72
CA ARG A 121 -6.84 8.95 26.87
C ARG A 121 -5.36 9.31 27.03
N LYS A 122 -5.02 10.59 26.98
CA LYS A 122 -3.74 11.03 27.52
C LYS A 122 -3.73 10.62 28.99
N HIS A 123 -2.85 9.70 29.36
CA HIS A 123 -2.50 9.55 30.76
C HIS A 123 -1.88 10.89 31.17
N SER A 124 -2.67 11.79 31.76
CA SER A 124 -2.11 12.78 32.64
C SER A 124 -1.52 11.97 33.80
N SER A 125 -0.20 11.84 33.81
CA SER A 125 0.55 11.61 35.03
C SER A 125 0.30 12.84 35.91
N GLU A 126 -0.88 12.90 36.52
CA GLU A 126 -1.15 13.75 37.65
C GLU A 126 -0.54 13.02 38.84
N ASP A 127 0.77 13.24 38.97
CA ASP A 127 1.56 12.89 40.13
C ASP A 127 0.96 13.67 41.31
N HIS A 128 0.04 13.05 42.04
CA HIS A 128 -0.43 13.60 43.30
C HIS A 128 0.75 13.61 44.27
N PRO A 129 1.24 14.79 44.73
CA PRO A 129 2.21 14.81 45.80
C PRO A 129 1.56 14.17 47.04
N LYS A 130 2.22 13.14 47.60
CA LYS A 130 1.81 12.55 48.87
C LYS A 130 1.75 13.67 49.92
N PRO A 131 0.62 13.90 50.61
CA PRO A 131 0.56 14.89 51.67
C PRO A 131 1.27 14.28 52.89
N GLY A 132 2.50 14.74 53.18
CA GLY A 132 3.17 14.28 54.39
C GLY A 132 4.65 14.54 54.58
N GLU A 133 5.34 15.31 53.73
CA GLU A 133 6.73 15.69 54.02
C GLU A 133 6.91 17.21 54.00
N THR A 134 6.70 17.82 55.15
CA THR A 134 7.39 19.04 55.55
C THR A 134 7.80 18.91 57.01
N LEU A 135 9.12 18.99 57.20
CA LEU A 135 9.94 19.32 58.38
C LEU A 135 9.22 19.64 59.70
#